data_AF-A0A813I0G7-F1
#
_entry.id   AF-A0A813I0G7-F1
#
_cell.length_a   1.000
_cell.length_b   1.000
_cell.length_c   1.000
_cell.angle_alpha   90.00
_cell.angle_beta   90.00
_cell.angle_gamma   90.00
#
_symmetry.space_group_name_H-M   'P 1'
#
loop_
_entity.id
_entity.type
_entity.pdbx_description
1 polymer ?
#
loop_
_entity_poly.entity_id
_entity_poly.type
_entity_poly.pdbx_seq_one_letter_code
_entity_poly.pdbx_strand_id
1 'polypeptide(L)'
;MAAQLLSPTPTSWELDERMGLGPRIGVFFHNCLQQNPHVFIFVWVVGGLVTALVCGLALQHAYRLSQKPLTLLRGYYLQCLIFPVTWGLSAYFTLLCPRTALLSELMQGISEAAVIANFSTILFMILCLESYRSQPTQHGYDAEQPPAVPKMSSTIFKALAQQGPKPHFAVLPFFCLCGPCFRKHDMEPKHLLRVSWLVRQYVYVMFVMSIFGMWCAMSLPAEIAEHVKLIMSIALKISGFTAVYGLFVLYKATYDLLHEWNTTVKFLSIKFVILLSIVQKRFLGMLVKKLLPKEADSCLFEPGYPHNLEQVVNFWSQFLIVLAMPTIEDGDEDGSGEEDDESQNRSPPPTSDGSHEKTDARKKISKGRIGHPRPDADAALLISEEAYNQTASYLVNLQPAPGTDFHQVIYNARNRAGELYGPDPTYLYPLHISVSGFFEATGNLVPDLVAGMRELLTRELRKDHRIETGKVICTKTGYVLFDMQAPAITNFSQNLNTWSEETLGVHIRPKAVNHISLACNRPDPASRENIRAIYEPSVDDPTGSECAAALKTATFDLVLSKLLQRASFENFERDGPHTFQEIARIRVEPPLVVPRRTSFSELPPE
;
A
#
# COMPACT_ATOMS: atom_id res chain seq x y z
N MET A 1 5.70 -55.74 -48.49
CA MET A 1 4.33 -55.48 -47.98
C MET A 1 3.82 -56.58 -47.05
N ALA A 2 3.84 -57.88 -47.40
CA ALA A 2 3.41 -58.94 -46.47
C ALA A 2 4.30 -59.12 -45.21
N ALA A 3 5.59 -58.76 -45.28
CA ALA A 3 6.51 -58.80 -44.13
C ALA A 3 6.34 -57.66 -43.11
N GLN A 4 5.64 -56.56 -43.47
CA GLN A 4 5.32 -55.48 -42.53
C GLN A 4 4.07 -55.77 -41.69
N LEU A 5 3.28 -56.79 -42.05
CA LEU A 5 2.09 -57.22 -41.29
C LEU A 5 2.43 -58.24 -40.19
N LEU A 6 3.68 -58.71 -40.11
CA LEU A 6 4.16 -59.66 -39.11
C LEU A 6 5.10 -59.04 -38.07
N SER A 7 5.35 -57.73 -38.13
CA SER A 7 6.02 -57.07 -37.00
C SER A 7 5.10 -57.15 -35.79
N PRO A 8 5.58 -57.65 -34.63
CA PRO A 8 4.78 -57.73 -33.42
C PRO A 8 4.11 -56.38 -33.18
N THR A 9 2.82 -56.39 -32.81
CA THR A 9 2.11 -55.18 -32.41
C THR A 9 3.00 -54.43 -31.43
N PRO A 10 3.40 -53.18 -31.73
CA PRO A 10 4.27 -52.42 -30.87
C PRO A 10 3.70 -52.47 -29.46
N THR A 11 4.55 -52.81 -28.52
CA THR A 11 4.17 -52.86 -27.11
C THR A 11 3.61 -51.50 -26.70
N SER A 12 2.74 -51.45 -25.69
CA SER A 12 2.10 -50.17 -25.31
C SER A 12 3.12 -49.07 -24.95
N TRP A 13 4.34 -49.46 -24.54
CA TRP A 13 5.42 -48.52 -24.25
C TRP A 13 6.08 -47.98 -25.52
N GLU A 14 6.28 -48.79 -26.57
CA GLU A 14 6.76 -48.32 -27.88
C GLU A 14 5.77 -47.33 -28.53
N LEU A 15 4.47 -47.53 -28.30
CA LEU A 15 3.45 -46.58 -28.76
C LEU A 15 3.53 -45.25 -27.98
N ASP A 16 3.65 -45.30 -26.65
CA ASP A 16 3.82 -44.12 -25.79
C ASP A 16 5.11 -43.35 -26.14
N GLU A 17 6.19 -44.07 -26.50
CA GLU A 17 7.47 -43.52 -26.95
C GLU A 17 7.37 -42.86 -28.34
N ARG A 18 6.67 -43.49 -29.30
CA ARG A 18 6.39 -42.88 -30.62
C ARG A 18 5.55 -41.61 -30.52
N MET A 19 4.72 -41.49 -29.49
CA MET A 19 3.93 -40.28 -29.24
C MET A 19 4.72 -39.20 -28.48
N GLY A 20 5.95 -39.48 -28.03
CA GLY A 20 6.78 -38.52 -27.29
C GLY A 20 6.20 -38.12 -25.93
N LEU A 21 5.28 -38.92 -25.36
CA LEU A 21 4.58 -38.59 -24.10
C LEU A 21 5.39 -38.96 -22.86
N GLY A 22 6.52 -39.66 -23.03
CA GLY A 22 7.36 -40.14 -21.94
C GLY A 22 6.75 -41.33 -21.18
N PRO A 23 7.51 -41.88 -20.20
CA PRO A 23 7.07 -43.02 -19.41
C PRO A 23 5.85 -42.69 -18.55
N ARG A 24 5.04 -43.70 -18.24
CA ARG A 24 3.93 -43.57 -17.27
C ARG A 24 4.46 -43.29 -15.87
N ILE A 25 3.67 -42.62 -15.03
CA ILE A 25 4.04 -42.23 -13.65
C ILE A 25 4.67 -43.40 -12.88
N GLY A 26 4.03 -44.58 -12.87
CA GLY A 26 4.55 -45.73 -12.13
C GLY A 26 5.90 -46.24 -12.65
N VAL A 27 6.10 -46.23 -13.98
CA VAL A 27 7.35 -46.67 -14.61
C VAL A 27 8.47 -45.66 -14.35
N PHE A 28 8.17 -44.37 -14.53
CA PHE A 28 9.12 -43.28 -14.25
C PHE A 28 9.58 -43.30 -12.78
N PHE A 29 8.61 -43.38 -11.86
CA PHE A 29 8.88 -43.41 -10.43
C PHE A 29 9.74 -44.61 -10.04
N HIS A 30 9.40 -45.81 -10.55
CA HIS A 30 10.16 -47.03 -10.30
C HIS A 30 11.60 -46.93 -10.81
N ASN A 31 11.78 -46.49 -12.07
CA ASN A 31 13.10 -46.35 -12.69
C ASN A 31 13.96 -45.32 -11.96
N CYS A 32 13.38 -44.17 -11.58
CA CYS A 32 14.10 -43.14 -10.82
C CYS A 32 14.51 -43.58 -9.42
N LEU A 33 13.62 -44.30 -8.73
CA LEU A 33 13.91 -44.83 -7.41
C LEU A 33 15.02 -45.90 -7.45
N GLN A 34 15.10 -46.70 -8.52
CA GLN A 34 16.17 -47.69 -8.68
C GLN A 34 17.51 -47.06 -9.07
N GLN A 35 17.52 -46.09 -9.98
CA GLN A 35 18.76 -45.53 -10.51
C GLN A 35 19.39 -44.49 -9.57
N ASN A 36 18.58 -43.60 -8.97
CA ASN A 36 19.08 -42.50 -8.14
C ASN A 36 18.14 -42.21 -6.94
N PRO A 37 17.98 -43.16 -6.00
CA PRO A 37 16.99 -43.07 -4.93
C PRO A 37 17.14 -41.80 -4.08
N HIS A 38 18.37 -41.47 -3.68
CA HIS A 38 18.61 -40.35 -2.76
C HIS A 38 18.25 -39.00 -3.36
N VAL A 39 18.67 -38.73 -4.60
CA VAL A 39 18.38 -37.46 -5.28
C VAL A 39 16.89 -37.35 -5.59
N PHE A 40 16.28 -38.42 -6.07
CA PHE A 40 14.86 -38.43 -6.42
C PHE A 40 13.97 -38.23 -5.19
N ILE A 41 14.21 -38.97 -4.09
CA ILE A 41 13.48 -38.81 -2.83
C ILE A 41 13.68 -37.40 -2.27
N PHE A 42 14.92 -36.88 -2.28
CA PHE A 42 15.21 -35.52 -1.80
C PHE A 42 14.40 -34.46 -2.56
N VAL A 43 14.45 -34.45 -3.90
CA VAL A 43 13.72 -33.47 -4.72
C VAL A 43 12.22 -33.59 -4.50
N TRP A 44 11.70 -34.82 -4.42
CA TRP A 44 10.28 -35.06 -4.21
C TRP A 44 9.80 -34.58 -2.83
N VAL A 45 10.54 -34.89 -1.75
CA VAL A 45 10.22 -34.44 -0.39
C VAL A 45 10.32 -32.92 -0.28
N VAL A 46 11.42 -32.33 -0.75
CA VAL A 46 11.61 -30.86 -0.68
C VAL A 46 10.56 -30.14 -1.52
N GLY A 47 10.31 -30.59 -2.76
CA GLY A 47 9.26 -30.03 -3.61
C GLY A 47 7.87 -30.12 -2.97
N GLY A 48 7.57 -31.24 -2.30
CA GLY A 48 6.32 -31.43 -1.57
C GLY A 48 6.19 -30.50 -0.36
N LEU A 49 7.23 -30.37 0.47
CA LEU A 49 7.26 -29.47 1.63
C LEU A 49 7.09 -28.01 1.22
N VAL A 50 7.77 -27.57 0.17
CA VAL A 50 7.66 -26.19 -0.32
C VAL A 50 6.30 -25.94 -0.95
N THR A 51 5.73 -26.89 -1.68
CA THR A 51 4.36 -26.78 -2.20
C THR A 51 3.34 -26.67 -1.06
N ALA A 52 3.52 -27.46 0.00
CA ALA A 52 2.68 -27.37 1.21
C ALA A 52 2.83 -26.01 1.90
N LEU A 53 4.06 -25.47 1.99
CA LEU A 53 4.32 -24.13 2.52
C LEU A 53 3.60 -23.04 1.68
N VAL A 54 3.73 -23.07 0.35
CA VAL A 54 3.05 -22.12 -0.55
C VAL A 54 1.54 -22.19 -0.39
N CYS A 55 0.97 -23.40 -0.32
CA CYS A 55 -0.46 -23.57 -0.06
C CYS A 55 -0.85 -23.04 1.34
N GLY A 56 -0.02 -23.29 2.35
CA GLY A 56 -0.22 -22.78 3.71
C GLY A 56 -0.22 -21.25 3.79
N LEU A 57 0.75 -20.59 3.16
CA LEU A 57 0.83 -19.14 3.06
C LEU A 57 -0.37 -18.56 2.30
N ALA A 58 -0.74 -19.15 1.16
CA ALA A 58 -1.92 -18.73 0.40
C ALA A 58 -3.22 -18.88 1.20
N LEU A 59 -3.37 -19.96 1.98
CA LEU A 59 -4.50 -20.16 2.88
C LEU A 59 -4.50 -19.17 4.05
N GLN A 60 -3.34 -18.89 4.64
CA GLN A 60 -3.20 -17.88 5.69
C GLN A 60 -3.58 -16.50 5.17
N HIS A 61 -3.11 -16.13 3.98
CA HIS A 61 -3.45 -14.88 3.32
C HIS A 61 -4.95 -14.81 2.99
N ALA A 62 -5.51 -15.89 2.44
CA ALA A 62 -6.94 -15.99 2.17
C ALA A 62 -7.77 -15.84 3.45
N TYR A 63 -7.32 -16.43 4.57
CA TYR A 63 -7.96 -16.28 5.88
C TYR A 63 -7.90 -14.84 6.39
N ARG A 64 -6.73 -14.19 6.36
CA ARG A 64 -6.58 -12.77 6.73
C ARG A 64 -7.47 -11.86 5.88
N LEU A 65 -7.51 -12.11 4.56
CA LEU A 65 -8.36 -11.38 3.63
C LEU A 65 -9.85 -11.67 3.91
N SER A 66 -10.17 -12.86 4.40
CA SER A 66 -11.55 -13.26 4.70
C SER A 66 -12.17 -12.49 5.88
N GLN A 67 -11.33 -12.00 6.78
CA GLN A 67 -11.71 -11.18 7.93
C GLN A 67 -12.01 -9.71 7.54
N LYS A 68 -11.64 -9.28 6.33
CA LYS A 68 -11.95 -7.93 5.83
C LYS A 68 -13.37 -7.88 5.24
N PRO A 69 -14.04 -6.71 5.20
CA PRO A 69 -15.39 -6.60 4.64
C PRO A 69 -15.53 -7.19 3.24
N LEU A 70 -16.70 -7.77 2.94
CA LEU A 70 -17.00 -8.32 1.62
C LEU A 70 -17.11 -7.19 0.59
N THR A 71 -16.17 -7.15 -0.34
CA THR A 71 -16.14 -6.19 -1.45
C THR A 71 -15.81 -6.93 -2.75
N LEU A 72 -16.17 -6.34 -3.89
CA LEU A 72 -15.76 -6.87 -5.20
C LEU A 72 -14.23 -6.94 -5.32
N LEU A 73 -13.53 -5.94 -4.79
CA LEU A 73 -12.07 -5.89 -4.75
C LEU A 73 -11.48 -7.11 -4.04
N ARG A 74 -11.99 -7.44 -2.84
CA ARG A 74 -11.62 -8.66 -2.10
C ARG A 74 -11.83 -9.92 -2.94
N GLY A 75 -12.92 -10.01 -3.70
CA GLY A 75 -13.21 -11.15 -4.58
C GLY A 75 -12.11 -11.38 -5.62
N TYR A 76 -11.66 -10.32 -6.30
CA TYR A 76 -10.57 -10.43 -7.27
C TYR A 76 -9.21 -10.74 -6.63
N TYR A 77 -8.93 -10.19 -5.44
CA TYR A 77 -7.72 -10.57 -4.69
C TYR A 77 -7.71 -12.06 -4.33
N LEU A 78 -8.83 -12.61 -3.85
CA LEU A 78 -8.96 -14.04 -3.57
C LEU A 78 -8.73 -14.89 -4.83
N GLN A 79 -9.22 -14.45 -5.99
CA GLN A 79 -8.95 -15.14 -7.25
C GLN A 79 -7.46 -15.10 -7.62
N CYS A 80 -6.74 -14.02 -7.31
CA CYS A 80 -5.29 -13.96 -7.52
C CYS A 80 -4.51 -14.96 -6.64
N LEU A 81 -5.02 -15.34 -5.46
CA LEU A 81 -4.38 -16.34 -4.59
C LEU A 81 -4.44 -17.77 -5.15
N ILE A 82 -5.29 -18.03 -6.16
CA ILE A 82 -5.33 -19.33 -6.85
C ILE A 82 -4.03 -19.57 -7.63
N PHE A 83 -3.35 -18.51 -8.07
CA PHE A 83 -2.13 -18.60 -8.87
C PHE A 83 -0.97 -19.31 -8.17
N PRO A 84 -0.49 -18.86 -6.99
CA PRO A 84 0.63 -19.54 -6.32
C PRO A 84 0.28 -20.99 -5.96
N VAL A 85 -0.98 -21.29 -5.62
CA VAL A 85 -1.44 -22.67 -5.36
C VAL A 85 -1.39 -23.52 -6.63
N THR A 86 -1.94 -23.01 -7.73
CA THR A 86 -1.96 -23.71 -9.03
C THR A 86 -0.55 -23.97 -9.53
N TRP A 87 0.33 -22.97 -9.43
CA TRP A 87 1.73 -23.07 -9.84
C TRP A 87 2.52 -24.06 -8.98
N GLY A 88 2.35 -24.02 -7.65
CA GLY A 88 3.03 -24.95 -6.74
C GLY A 88 2.61 -26.39 -7.01
N LEU A 89 1.30 -26.65 -7.09
CA LEU A 89 0.76 -27.98 -7.34
C LEU A 89 1.12 -28.51 -8.73
N SER A 90 1.02 -27.68 -9.78
CA SER A 90 1.33 -28.12 -11.14
C SER A 90 2.84 -28.39 -11.31
N ALA A 91 3.69 -27.54 -10.75
CA ALA A 91 5.14 -27.74 -10.71
C ALA A 91 5.47 -29.05 -10.00
N TYR A 92 4.84 -29.32 -8.84
CA TYR A 92 5.01 -30.57 -8.12
C TYR A 92 4.56 -31.79 -8.94
N PHE A 93 3.46 -31.70 -9.70
CA PHE A 93 3.05 -32.79 -10.60
C PHE A 93 4.11 -33.12 -11.66
N THR A 94 4.83 -32.11 -12.18
CA THR A 94 5.94 -32.37 -13.11
C THR A 94 7.08 -33.17 -12.50
N LEU A 95 7.23 -33.15 -11.17
CA LEU A 95 8.21 -33.98 -10.47
C LEU A 95 7.80 -35.46 -10.40
N LEU A 96 6.50 -35.76 -10.50
CA LEU A 96 5.99 -37.13 -10.48
C LEU A 96 6.25 -37.86 -11.79
N CYS A 97 6.17 -37.14 -12.92
CA CYS A 97 6.34 -37.69 -14.26
C CYS A 97 6.42 -36.58 -15.32
N PRO A 98 7.37 -36.67 -16.27
CA PRO A 98 7.48 -35.71 -17.37
C PRO A 98 6.22 -35.59 -18.23
N ARG A 99 5.41 -36.65 -18.33
CA ARG A 99 4.14 -36.66 -19.08
C ARG A 99 3.16 -35.58 -18.62
N THR A 100 3.28 -35.14 -17.36
CA THR A 100 2.41 -34.10 -16.79
C THR A 100 2.84 -32.68 -17.16
N ALA A 101 4.00 -32.50 -17.81
CA ALA A 101 4.53 -31.18 -18.17
C ALA A 101 3.55 -30.38 -19.04
N LEU A 102 2.92 -31.01 -20.04
CA LEU A 102 1.92 -30.34 -20.89
C LEU A 102 0.70 -29.85 -20.10
N LEU A 103 0.22 -30.67 -19.15
CA LEU A 103 -0.88 -30.28 -18.27
C LEU A 103 -0.45 -29.16 -17.32
N SER A 104 0.77 -29.21 -16.79
CA SER A 104 1.32 -28.16 -15.94
C SER A 104 1.47 -26.84 -16.72
N GLU A 105 1.99 -26.87 -17.94
CA GLU A 105 2.08 -25.69 -18.80
C GLU A 105 0.70 -25.07 -19.07
N LEU A 106 -0.32 -25.89 -19.33
CA LEU A 106 -1.71 -25.45 -19.47
C LEU A 106 -2.23 -24.78 -18.20
N MET A 107 -2.08 -25.42 -17.03
CA MET A 107 -2.56 -24.90 -15.74
C MET A 107 -1.84 -23.60 -15.34
N GLN A 108 -0.52 -23.55 -15.53
CA GLN A 108 0.31 -22.37 -15.24
C GLN A 108 -0.06 -21.22 -16.18
N GLY A 109 -0.19 -21.50 -17.48
CA GLY A 109 -0.54 -20.49 -18.47
C GLY A 109 -1.94 -19.90 -18.23
N ILE A 110 -2.95 -20.73 -17.98
CA ILE A 110 -4.31 -20.25 -17.68
C ILE A 110 -4.35 -19.41 -16.41
N SER A 111 -3.70 -19.89 -15.34
CA SER A 111 -3.68 -19.16 -14.06
C SER A 111 -2.91 -17.83 -14.18
N GLU A 112 -1.79 -17.80 -14.91
CA GLU A 112 -1.05 -16.57 -15.23
C GLU A 112 -1.93 -15.56 -15.97
N ALA A 113 -2.58 -16.00 -17.06
CA ALA A 113 -3.46 -15.13 -17.83
C ALA A 113 -4.64 -14.61 -17.01
N ALA A 114 -5.25 -15.46 -16.17
CA ALA A 114 -6.34 -15.09 -15.28
C ALA A 114 -5.89 -14.04 -14.25
N VAL A 115 -4.71 -14.20 -13.63
CA VAL A 115 -4.17 -13.21 -12.69
C VAL A 115 -3.87 -11.89 -13.36
N ILE A 116 -3.27 -11.89 -14.55
CA ILE A 116 -3.01 -10.67 -15.31
C ILE A 116 -4.32 -9.90 -15.59
N ALA A 117 -5.39 -10.60 -15.98
CA ALA A 117 -6.70 -10.00 -16.21
C ALA A 117 -7.36 -9.48 -14.92
N ASN A 118 -7.28 -10.25 -13.82
CA ASN A 118 -7.80 -9.86 -12.52
C ASN A 118 -7.04 -8.67 -11.94
N PHE A 119 -5.71 -8.64 -12.07
CA PHE A 119 -4.88 -7.53 -11.65
C PHE A 119 -5.21 -6.25 -12.41
N SER A 120 -5.43 -6.32 -13.73
CA SER A 120 -5.93 -5.16 -14.48
C SER A 120 -7.28 -4.67 -13.95
N THR A 121 -8.17 -5.59 -13.59
CA THR A 121 -9.50 -5.24 -13.04
C THR A 121 -9.37 -4.61 -11.64
N ILE A 122 -8.46 -5.10 -10.80
CA ILE A 122 -8.07 -4.49 -9.52
C ILE A 122 -7.58 -3.05 -9.72
N LEU A 123 -6.65 -2.83 -10.64
CA LEU A 123 -6.16 -1.47 -10.95
C LEU A 123 -7.29 -0.55 -11.40
N PHE A 124 -8.22 -1.02 -12.23
CA PHE A 124 -9.39 -0.24 -12.61
C PHE A 124 -10.28 0.08 -11.41
N MET A 125 -10.56 -0.86 -10.52
CA MET A 125 -11.36 -0.59 -9.32
C MET A 125 -10.69 0.44 -8.40
N ILE A 126 -9.38 0.33 -8.19
CA ILE A 126 -8.62 1.30 -7.38
C ILE A 126 -8.64 2.67 -8.06
N LEU A 127 -8.44 2.73 -9.38
CA LEU A 127 -8.56 3.97 -10.15
C LEU A 127 -9.94 4.61 -9.96
N CYS A 128 -11.02 3.83 -9.95
CA CYS A 128 -12.37 4.34 -9.72
C CYS A 128 -12.50 4.97 -8.33
N LEU A 129 -11.98 4.29 -7.30
CA LEU A 129 -11.99 4.77 -5.91
C LEU A 129 -11.20 6.07 -5.77
N GLU A 130 -9.97 6.10 -6.28
CA GLU A 130 -9.13 7.30 -6.20
C GLU A 130 -9.68 8.46 -7.02
N SER A 131 -10.23 8.19 -8.21
CA SER A 131 -10.88 9.24 -9.01
C SER A 131 -12.08 9.86 -8.29
N TYR A 132 -12.81 9.08 -7.49
CA TYR A 132 -13.90 9.59 -6.66
C TYR A 132 -13.36 10.42 -5.50
N ARG A 133 -12.30 9.95 -4.84
CA ARG A 133 -11.63 10.65 -3.73
C ARG A 133 -11.00 11.98 -4.15
N SER A 134 -10.44 12.05 -5.36
CA SER A 134 -9.82 13.27 -5.89
C SER A 134 -10.82 14.34 -6.31
N GLN A 135 -12.15 14.07 -6.27
CA GLN A 135 -13.11 15.15 -6.53
C GLN A 135 -13.09 16.12 -5.34
N PRO A 136 -12.84 17.42 -5.58
CA PRO A 136 -12.98 18.41 -4.52
C PRO A 136 -14.40 18.30 -3.99
N THR A 137 -14.54 17.98 -2.71
CA THR A 137 -15.83 17.98 -2.01
C THR A 137 -16.46 19.34 -2.27
N GLN A 138 -17.46 19.39 -3.16
CA GLN A 138 -18.26 20.58 -3.41
C GLN A 138 -19.14 20.80 -2.16
N HIS A 139 -18.51 21.25 -1.08
CA HIS A 139 -19.14 21.53 0.22
C HIS A 139 -19.93 22.84 0.24
N GLY A 140 -20.48 23.25 -0.91
CA GLY A 140 -21.22 24.50 -1.05
C GLY A 140 -22.56 24.36 -1.78
N TYR A 141 -23.06 23.14 -1.99
CA TYR A 141 -24.39 22.96 -2.59
C TYR A 141 -25.47 22.83 -1.52
N ASP A 142 -26.48 23.69 -1.67
CA ASP A 142 -27.67 23.77 -0.83
C ASP A 142 -28.27 22.38 -0.56
N ALA A 143 -28.57 22.12 0.72
CA ALA A 143 -28.94 20.81 1.26
C ALA A 143 -30.25 20.19 0.72
N GLU A 144 -30.88 20.77 -0.30
CA GLU A 144 -32.23 20.40 -0.73
C GLU A 144 -32.29 19.40 -1.90
N GLN A 145 -31.18 19.07 -2.57
CA GLN A 145 -31.19 18.04 -3.62
C GLN A 145 -30.15 16.94 -3.38
N PRO A 146 -30.57 15.66 -3.35
CA PRO A 146 -29.62 14.55 -3.30
C PRO A 146 -28.73 14.63 -4.55
N PRO A 147 -27.40 14.72 -4.41
CA PRO A 147 -26.51 14.89 -5.54
C PRO A 147 -26.70 13.72 -6.50
N ALA A 148 -27.00 14.02 -7.77
CA ALA A 148 -27.05 13.01 -8.81
C ALA A 148 -25.72 12.25 -8.80
N VAL A 149 -25.76 10.94 -8.53
CA VAL A 149 -24.55 10.10 -8.44
C VAL A 149 -23.78 10.26 -9.75
N PRO A 150 -22.59 10.89 -9.73
CA PRO A 150 -21.86 11.16 -10.95
C PRO A 150 -21.52 9.85 -11.63
N LYS A 151 -21.68 9.79 -12.96
CA LYS A 151 -21.34 8.58 -13.72
C LYS A 151 -19.87 8.25 -13.47
N MET A 152 -19.60 7.05 -12.94
CA MET A 152 -18.26 6.63 -12.53
C MET A 152 -17.21 6.82 -13.63
N SER A 153 -17.59 6.54 -14.89
CA SER A 153 -16.73 6.77 -16.05
C SER A 153 -16.31 8.24 -16.18
N SER A 154 -17.24 9.19 -16.11
CA SER A 154 -16.91 10.62 -16.20
C SER A 154 -16.00 11.09 -15.06
N THR A 155 -16.16 10.52 -13.87
CA THR A 155 -15.29 10.81 -12.72
C THR A 155 -13.85 10.40 -13.00
N ILE A 156 -13.64 9.18 -13.53
CA ILE A 156 -12.31 8.68 -13.91
C ILE A 156 -11.68 9.58 -14.98
N PHE A 157 -12.43 9.93 -16.03
CA PHE A 157 -11.88 10.76 -17.10
C PHE A 157 -11.57 12.17 -16.66
N LYS A 158 -12.36 12.75 -15.76
CA LYS A 158 -12.08 14.04 -15.16
C LYS A 158 -10.78 14.00 -14.35
N ALA A 159 -10.61 12.98 -13.51
CA ALA A 159 -9.40 12.79 -12.71
C ALA A 159 -8.16 12.56 -13.60
N LEU A 160 -8.27 11.74 -14.64
CA LEU A 160 -7.16 11.52 -15.59
C LEU A 160 -6.84 12.76 -16.41
N ALA A 161 -7.84 13.53 -16.85
CA ALA A 161 -7.63 14.77 -17.60
C ALA A 161 -6.94 15.85 -16.76
N GLN A 162 -7.20 15.90 -15.45
CA GLN A 162 -6.54 16.82 -14.52
C GLN A 162 -5.02 16.60 -14.44
N GLN A 163 -4.53 15.39 -14.73
CA GLN A 163 -3.09 15.12 -14.79
C GLN A 163 -2.41 15.69 -16.05
N GLY A 164 -3.18 16.16 -17.02
CA GLY A 164 -2.70 16.64 -18.30
C GLY A 164 -2.14 15.54 -19.24
N PRO A 165 -1.68 15.94 -20.43
CA PRO A 165 -1.27 15.00 -21.46
C PRO A 165 0.07 14.34 -21.12
N LYS A 166 0.14 13.00 -21.22
CA LYS A 166 1.37 12.24 -20.98
C LYS A 166 1.68 11.28 -22.15
N PRO A 167 2.93 10.80 -22.28
CA PRO A 167 3.29 9.82 -23.31
C PRO A 167 2.93 8.40 -22.83
N HIS A 168 1.64 8.13 -22.65
CA HIS A 168 1.13 6.88 -22.05
C HIS A 168 1.47 5.62 -22.86
N PHE A 169 1.61 5.75 -24.18
CA PHE A 169 1.90 4.65 -25.09
C PHE A 169 3.39 4.40 -25.31
N ALA A 170 4.25 5.28 -24.78
CA ALA A 170 5.71 5.23 -24.91
C ALA A 170 6.38 4.23 -23.97
N VAL A 171 5.65 3.19 -23.55
CA VAL A 171 5.99 2.33 -22.43
C VAL A 171 6.06 0.89 -22.93
N LEU A 172 6.99 0.63 -23.84
CA LEU A 172 7.35 -0.75 -24.09
C LEU A 172 7.95 -1.32 -22.78
N PRO A 173 7.62 -2.56 -22.39
CA PRO A 173 8.01 -3.10 -21.08
C PRO A 173 9.53 -3.06 -20.81
N PHE A 174 10.33 -2.95 -21.88
CA PHE A 174 11.80 -2.95 -21.86
C PHE A 174 12.47 -1.71 -22.46
N PHE A 175 11.74 -0.71 -22.96
CA PHE A 175 12.35 0.47 -23.64
C PHE A 175 11.92 1.78 -22.99
N CYS A 176 12.52 2.12 -21.84
CA CYS A 176 12.29 3.40 -21.17
C CYS A 176 12.95 4.60 -21.89
N LEU A 177 13.96 4.37 -22.74
CA LEU A 177 14.78 5.42 -23.34
C LEU A 177 14.07 6.23 -24.44
N CYS A 178 13.02 5.68 -25.06
CA CYS A 178 12.31 6.37 -26.15
C CYS A 178 11.21 7.32 -25.67
N GLY A 179 10.97 7.43 -24.35
CA GLY A 179 9.87 8.22 -23.77
C GLY A 179 9.73 9.66 -24.31
N PRO A 180 10.81 10.44 -24.44
CA PRO A 180 10.75 11.81 -24.95
C PRO A 180 10.32 11.94 -26.41
N CYS A 181 10.48 10.90 -27.22
CA CYS A 181 10.17 10.93 -28.67
C CYS A 181 8.68 10.74 -28.96
N PHE A 182 7.88 10.30 -27.99
CA PHE A 182 6.46 10.07 -28.19
C PHE A 182 5.65 11.33 -27.85
N ARG A 183 4.65 11.60 -28.70
CA ARG A 183 3.70 12.68 -28.47
C ARG A 183 2.90 12.42 -27.19
N LYS A 184 2.70 13.49 -26.40
CA LYS A 184 1.84 13.47 -25.22
C LYS A 184 0.39 13.56 -25.65
N HIS A 185 -0.49 12.78 -25.02
CA HIS A 185 -1.92 12.72 -25.34
C HIS A 185 -2.74 12.58 -24.06
N ASP A 186 -3.97 13.11 -24.08
CA ASP A 186 -4.94 12.89 -23.02
C ASP A 186 -5.57 11.50 -23.13
N MET A 187 -5.97 10.95 -21.98
CA MET A 187 -6.46 9.58 -21.90
C MET A 187 -7.97 9.48 -22.08
N GLU A 188 -8.37 9.24 -23.32
CA GLU A 188 -9.78 9.06 -23.70
C GLU A 188 -10.39 7.71 -23.27
N PRO A 189 -11.74 7.62 -23.16
CA PRO A 189 -12.43 6.37 -22.83
C PRO A 189 -12.12 5.20 -23.76
N LYS A 190 -12.02 5.48 -25.06
CA LYS A 190 -11.67 4.47 -26.06
C LYS A 190 -10.29 3.86 -25.81
N HIS A 191 -9.36 4.61 -25.23
CA HIS A 191 -8.02 4.13 -24.93
C HIS A 191 -8.05 3.15 -23.75
N LEU A 192 -8.75 3.47 -22.66
CA LEU A 192 -8.86 2.55 -21.50
C LEU A 192 -9.54 1.23 -21.87
N LEU A 193 -10.60 1.27 -22.70
CA LEU A 193 -11.26 0.06 -23.20
C LEU A 193 -10.32 -0.79 -24.06
N ARG A 194 -9.55 -0.16 -24.96
CA ARG A 194 -8.53 -0.86 -25.76
C ARG A 194 -7.46 -1.48 -24.87
N VAL A 195 -6.96 -0.74 -23.88
CA VAL A 195 -5.96 -1.24 -22.92
C VAL A 195 -6.51 -2.45 -22.16
N SER A 196 -7.74 -2.39 -21.66
CA SER A 196 -8.38 -3.54 -21.02
C SER A 196 -8.50 -4.75 -21.97
N TRP A 197 -8.83 -4.52 -23.24
CA TRP A 197 -8.89 -5.57 -24.24
C TRP A 197 -7.51 -6.18 -24.57
N LEU A 198 -6.45 -5.37 -24.64
CA LEU A 198 -5.06 -5.85 -24.80
C LEU A 198 -4.64 -6.81 -23.69
N VAL A 199 -5.10 -6.57 -22.46
CA VAL A 199 -4.87 -7.48 -21.33
C VAL A 199 -5.75 -8.73 -21.46
N ARG A 200 -7.05 -8.57 -21.67
CA ARG A 200 -8.03 -9.68 -21.68
C ARG A 200 -7.83 -10.65 -22.84
N GLN A 201 -7.33 -10.21 -24.00
CA GLN A 201 -7.10 -11.11 -25.13
C GLN A 201 -6.16 -12.27 -24.77
N TYR A 202 -5.22 -12.07 -23.84
CA TYR A 202 -4.28 -13.12 -23.43
C TYR A 202 -4.97 -14.30 -22.78
N VAL A 203 -6.04 -14.09 -22.00
CA VAL A 203 -6.85 -15.17 -21.42
C VAL A 203 -7.45 -16.06 -22.50
N TYR A 204 -8.05 -15.43 -23.52
CA TYR A 204 -8.66 -16.17 -24.63
C TYR A 204 -7.62 -16.88 -25.49
N VAL A 205 -6.54 -16.19 -25.86
CA VAL A 205 -5.46 -16.79 -26.67
C VAL A 205 -4.80 -17.93 -25.92
N MET A 206 -4.49 -17.76 -24.63
CA MET A 206 -3.89 -18.81 -23.80
C MET A 206 -4.78 -20.07 -23.73
N PHE A 207 -6.08 -19.88 -23.49
CA PHE A 207 -7.02 -21.00 -23.41
C PHE A 207 -7.16 -21.73 -24.75
N VAL A 208 -7.45 -20.98 -25.84
CA VAL A 208 -7.68 -21.56 -27.17
C VAL A 208 -6.43 -22.24 -27.69
N MET A 209 -5.28 -21.56 -27.60
CA MET A 209 -4.01 -22.13 -28.07
C MET A 209 -3.66 -23.37 -27.26
N SER A 210 -3.73 -23.36 -25.93
CA SER A 210 -3.33 -24.52 -25.14
C SER A 210 -4.20 -25.77 -25.41
N ILE A 211 -5.52 -25.60 -25.58
CA ILE A 211 -6.42 -26.71 -26.00
C ILE A 211 -6.04 -27.21 -27.39
N PHE A 212 -5.82 -26.29 -28.34
CA PHE A 212 -5.44 -26.64 -29.70
C PHE A 212 -4.10 -27.37 -29.76
N GLY A 213 -3.11 -26.95 -28.97
CA GLY A 213 -1.80 -27.60 -28.89
C GLY A 213 -1.88 -29.00 -28.32
N MET A 214 -2.69 -29.20 -27.28
CA MET A 214 -2.93 -30.53 -26.73
C MET A 214 -3.60 -31.44 -27.77
N TRP A 215 -4.58 -30.93 -28.51
CA TRP A 215 -5.20 -31.69 -29.62
C TRP A 215 -4.20 -32.04 -30.72
N CYS A 216 -3.37 -31.08 -31.16
CA CYS A 216 -2.32 -31.29 -32.15
C CYS A 216 -1.28 -32.32 -31.70
N ALA A 217 -0.84 -32.24 -30.44
CA ALA A 217 0.12 -33.19 -29.86
C ALA A 217 -0.43 -34.62 -29.82
N MET A 218 -1.75 -34.79 -29.66
CA MET A 218 -2.40 -36.10 -29.66
C MET A 218 -2.76 -36.63 -31.06
N SER A 219 -2.96 -35.74 -32.04
CA SER A 219 -3.56 -36.10 -33.33
C SER A 219 -2.58 -36.08 -34.50
N LEU A 220 -1.49 -35.33 -34.41
CA LEU A 220 -0.54 -35.13 -35.51
C LEU A 220 0.73 -35.97 -35.31
N PRO A 221 1.42 -36.35 -36.40
CA PRO A 221 2.77 -36.89 -36.32
C PRO A 221 3.70 -35.95 -35.54
N ALA A 222 4.62 -36.53 -34.75
CA ALA A 222 5.49 -35.78 -33.84
C ALA A 222 6.24 -34.61 -34.51
N GLU A 223 6.74 -34.81 -35.73
CA GLU A 223 7.43 -33.76 -36.50
C GLU A 223 6.55 -32.53 -36.77
N ILE A 224 5.29 -32.75 -37.16
CA ILE A 224 4.33 -31.68 -37.42
C ILE A 224 3.89 -31.03 -36.09
N ALA A 225 3.67 -31.85 -35.06
CA ALA A 225 3.30 -31.37 -33.73
C ALA A 225 4.35 -30.42 -33.13
N GLU A 226 5.65 -30.71 -33.30
CA GLU A 226 6.74 -29.83 -32.86
C GLU A 226 6.75 -28.48 -33.60
N HIS A 227 6.54 -28.49 -34.92
CA HIS A 227 6.41 -27.24 -35.68
C HIS A 227 5.21 -26.40 -35.23
N VAL A 228 4.06 -27.04 -35.01
CA VAL A 228 2.86 -26.37 -34.50
C VAL A 228 3.11 -25.80 -33.09
N LYS A 229 3.74 -26.58 -32.20
CA LYS A 229 4.10 -26.17 -30.84
C LYS A 229 5.00 -24.92 -30.85
N LEU A 230 5.99 -24.87 -31.75
CA LEU A 230 6.85 -23.69 -31.92
C LEU A 230 6.05 -22.44 -32.31
N ILE A 231 5.19 -22.54 -33.32
CA ILE A 231 4.34 -21.44 -33.80
C ILE A 231 3.43 -20.94 -32.68
N MET A 232 2.77 -21.87 -31.97
CA MET A 232 1.90 -21.53 -30.85
C MET A 232 2.66 -20.86 -29.70
N SER A 233 3.85 -21.34 -29.36
CA SER A 233 4.71 -20.71 -28.35
C SER A 233 5.07 -19.28 -28.73
N ILE A 234 5.33 -19.00 -30.02
CA ILE A 234 5.55 -17.64 -30.51
C ILE A 234 4.28 -16.80 -30.35
N ALA A 235 3.11 -17.32 -30.77
CA ALA A 235 1.83 -16.61 -30.65
C ALA A 235 1.47 -16.29 -29.19
N LEU A 236 1.65 -17.24 -28.28
CA LEU A 236 1.43 -17.07 -26.84
C LEU A 236 2.35 -16.01 -26.25
N LYS A 237 3.63 -16.00 -26.63
CA LYS A 237 4.58 -14.97 -26.20
C LYS A 237 4.16 -13.59 -26.70
N ILE A 238 3.83 -13.43 -27.98
CA ILE A 238 3.36 -12.16 -28.55
C ILE A 238 2.10 -11.67 -27.81
N SER A 239 1.16 -12.56 -27.56
CA SER A 239 -0.06 -12.25 -26.81
C SER A 239 0.23 -11.84 -25.37
N GLY A 240 1.13 -12.55 -24.67
CA GLY A 240 1.59 -12.21 -23.32
C GLY A 240 2.30 -10.84 -23.26
N PHE A 241 3.24 -10.57 -24.18
CA PHE A 241 3.90 -9.26 -24.30
C PHE A 241 2.88 -8.13 -24.54
N THR A 242 1.84 -8.40 -25.33
CA THR A 242 0.76 -7.45 -25.62
C THR A 242 -0.08 -7.15 -24.37
N ALA A 243 -0.39 -8.16 -23.56
CA ALA A 243 -1.09 -7.97 -22.29
C ALA A 243 -0.26 -7.20 -21.26
N VAL A 244 1.03 -7.54 -21.12
CA VAL A 244 1.97 -6.81 -20.27
C VAL A 244 2.11 -5.36 -20.73
N TYR A 245 2.19 -5.11 -22.04
CA TYR A 245 2.18 -3.76 -22.59
C TYR A 245 0.90 -2.98 -22.19
N GLY A 246 -0.27 -3.62 -22.30
CA GLY A 246 -1.53 -3.03 -21.82
C GLY A 246 -1.47 -2.63 -20.33
N LEU A 247 -0.96 -3.52 -19.47
CA LEU A 247 -0.77 -3.21 -18.04
C LEU A 247 0.18 -2.03 -17.82
N PHE A 248 1.28 -1.91 -18.58
CA PHE A 248 2.20 -0.79 -18.47
C PHE A 248 1.61 0.54 -18.93
N VAL A 249 0.80 0.52 -19.99
CA VAL A 249 0.05 1.71 -20.42
C VAL A 249 -0.93 2.14 -19.33
N LEU A 250 -1.66 1.18 -18.73
CA LEU A 250 -2.57 1.45 -17.61
C LEU A 250 -1.82 2.07 -16.42
N TYR A 251 -0.73 1.44 -15.98
CA TYR A 251 0.13 1.95 -14.90
C TYR A 251 0.60 3.39 -15.15
N LYS A 252 1.16 3.66 -16.33
CA LYS A 252 1.66 5.00 -16.68
C LYS A 252 0.53 6.02 -16.73
N ALA A 253 -0.67 5.62 -17.17
CA ALA A 253 -1.85 6.47 -17.17
C ALA A 253 -2.37 6.78 -15.76
N THR A 254 -2.21 5.86 -14.83
CA THR A 254 -2.76 5.99 -13.48
C THR A 254 -1.71 6.34 -12.42
N TYR A 255 -0.44 6.52 -12.81
CA TYR A 255 0.69 6.63 -11.88
C TYR A 255 0.46 7.67 -10.78
N ASP A 256 0.17 8.92 -11.14
CA ASP A 256 0.05 9.99 -10.15
C ASP A 256 -1.17 9.80 -9.24
N LEU A 257 -2.26 9.23 -9.76
CA LEU A 257 -3.48 8.94 -8.97
C LEU A 257 -3.28 7.76 -8.02
N LEU A 258 -2.45 6.79 -8.41
CA LEU A 258 -2.21 5.56 -7.65
C LEU A 258 -0.84 5.54 -6.98
N HIS A 259 -0.24 6.71 -6.77
CA HIS A 259 1.09 6.81 -6.16
C HIS A 259 1.06 6.32 -4.70
N GLU A 260 0.04 6.71 -3.93
CA GLU A 260 -0.21 6.27 -2.55
C GLU A 260 -0.31 4.75 -2.40
N TRP A 261 -0.66 4.04 -3.48
CA TRP A 261 -0.83 2.59 -3.49
C TRP A 261 0.47 1.81 -3.76
N ASN A 262 1.63 2.49 -3.80
CA ASN A 262 2.95 1.92 -4.08
C ASN A 262 2.95 1.08 -5.38
N THR A 263 2.25 1.55 -6.41
CA THR A 263 2.13 0.81 -7.68
C THR A 263 3.47 0.59 -8.38
N THR A 264 4.44 1.49 -8.20
CA THR A 264 5.80 1.37 -8.75
C THR A 264 6.50 0.08 -8.31
N VAL A 265 6.50 -0.20 -7.00
CA VAL A 265 7.16 -1.38 -6.42
C VAL A 265 6.52 -2.64 -6.98
N LYS A 266 5.19 -2.69 -7.02
CA LYS A 266 4.43 -3.82 -7.58
C LYS A 266 4.78 -4.08 -9.05
N PHE A 267 4.87 -3.03 -9.87
CA PHE A 267 5.26 -3.17 -11.28
C PHE A 267 6.74 -3.51 -11.45
N LEU A 268 7.62 -3.05 -10.56
CA LEU A 268 9.03 -3.45 -10.53
C LEU A 268 9.17 -4.94 -10.22
N SER A 269 8.40 -5.45 -9.26
CA SER A 269 8.33 -6.88 -8.94
C SER A 269 7.88 -7.71 -10.13
N ILE A 270 6.85 -7.27 -10.87
CA ILE A 270 6.43 -7.94 -12.11
C ILE A 270 7.57 -8.00 -13.13
N LYS A 271 8.29 -6.89 -13.36
CA LYS A 271 9.45 -6.86 -14.27
C LYS A 271 10.55 -7.81 -13.81
N PHE A 272 10.87 -7.78 -12.52
CA PHE A 272 11.90 -8.60 -11.93
C PHE A 272 11.57 -10.09 -12.09
N VAL A 273 10.33 -10.49 -11.79
CA VAL A 273 9.86 -11.87 -11.99
C VAL A 273 9.96 -12.27 -13.45
N ILE A 274 9.49 -11.46 -14.41
CA ILE A 274 9.60 -11.79 -15.84
C ILE A 274 11.07 -11.95 -16.27
N LEU A 275 11.94 -11.04 -15.82
CA LEU A 275 13.38 -11.10 -16.12
C LEU A 275 14.01 -12.36 -15.51
N LEU A 276 13.70 -12.65 -14.25
CA LEU A 276 14.18 -13.82 -13.54
C LEU A 276 13.75 -15.10 -14.25
N SER A 277 12.49 -15.22 -14.69
CA SER A 277 11.99 -16.37 -15.45
C SER A 277 12.79 -16.61 -16.75
N ILE A 278 13.12 -15.54 -17.47
CA ILE A 278 13.93 -15.62 -18.71
C ILE A 278 15.36 -16.05 -18.41
N VAL A 279 15.99 -15.45 -17.40
CA VAL A 279 17.38 -15.73 -17.01
C VAL A 279 17.49 -17.14 -16.44
N GLN A 280 16.58 -17.54 -15.56
CA GLN A 280 16.54 -18.84 -14.91
C GLN A 280 16.47 -19.98 -15.92
N LYS A 281 15.58 -19.92 -16.92
CA LYS A 281 15.49 -20.99 -17.94
C LYS A 281 16.80 -21.16 -18.71
N ARG A 282 17.47 -20.06 -19.08
CA ARG A 282 18.77 -20.11 -19.78
C ARG A 282 19.89 -20.60 -18.87
N PHE A 283 19.97 -20.07 -17.66
CA PHE A 283 20.98 -20.43 -16.68
C PHE A 283 20.89 -21.92 -16.33
N LEU A 284 19.69 -22.42 -16.04
CA LEU A 284 19.45 -23.85 -15.78
C LEU A 284 19.81 -24.71 -16.98
N GLY A 285 19.42 -24.31 -18.19
CA GLY A 285 19.81 -25.02 -19.40
C GLY A 285 21.33 -25.17 -19.56
N MET A 286 22.10 -24.14 -19.19
CA MET A 286 23.57 -24.22 -19.18
C MET A 286 24.10 -25.06 -18.01
N LEU A 287 23.53 -24.89 -16.82
CA LEU A 287 23.97 -25.57 -15.60
C LEU A 287 23.73 -27.08 -15.69
N VAL A 288 22.53 -27.50 -16.11
CA VAL A 288 22.15 -28.90 -16.33
C VAL A 288 23.10 -29.56 -17.34
N LYS A 289 23.41 -28.88 -18.45
CA LYS A 289 24.38 -29.38 -19.46
C LYS A 289 25.80 -29.54 -18.93
N LYS A 290 26.19 -28.75 -17.92
CA LYS A 290 27.56 -28.75 -17.36
C LYS A 290 27.70 -29.71 -16.17
N LEU A 291 26.65 -29.83 -15.34
CA LEU A 291 26.67 -30.62 -14.11
C LEU A 291 26.31 -32.09 -14.33
N LEU A 292 25.49 -32.43 -15.34
CA LEU A 292 25.22 -33.83 -15.65
C LEU A 292 26.43 -34.43 -16.35
N PRO A 293 27.10 -35.45 -15.76
CA PRO A 293 28.17 -36.17 -16.44
C PRO A 293 27.63 -36.73 -17.75
N LYS A 294 28.38 -36.58 -18.84
CA LYS A 294 27.99 -37.07 -20.18
C LYS A 294 27.73 -38.59 -20.23
N GLU A 295 28.16 -39.32 -19.20
CA GLU A 295 28.15 -40.79 -19.11
C GLU A 295 27.26 -41.32 -17.97
N ALA A 296 26.60 -40.45 -17.20
CA ALA A 296 25.73 -40.91 -16.12
C ALA A 296 24.33 -41.21 -16.67
N ASP A 297 24.04 -42.49 -16.90
CA ASP A 297 22.67 -42.98 -17.12
C ASP A 297 21.83 -42.66 -15.89
N SER A 298 21.00 -41.63 -16.00
CA SER A 298 20.04 -41.26 -14.95
C SER A 298 18.65 -41.28 -15.53
N CYS A 299 17.65 -41.57 -14.70
CA CYS A 299 16.26 -41.66 -15.13
C CYS A 299 15.72 -40.32 -15.64
N LEU A 300 16.42 -39.24 -15.30
CA LEU A 300 16.15 -37.88 -15.72
C LEU A 300 16.78 -37.61 -17.10
N PHE A 301 17.92 -38.22 -17.41
CA PHE A 301 18.68 -37.94 -18.63
C PHE A 301 19.05 -39.24 -19.37
N GLU A 302 18.38 -39.49 -20.49
CA GLU A 302 18.72 -40.56 -21.42
C GLU A 302 19.48 -39.96 -22.63
N PRO A 303 20.77 -40.32 -22.84
CA PRO A 303 21.63 -39.65 -23.83
C PRO A 303 21.13 -39.70 -25.28
N GLY A 304 20.25 -40.65 -25.63
CA GLY A 304 19.70 -40.83 -26.98
C GLY A 304 18.56 -39.88 -27.35
N TYR A 305 18.01 -39.14 -26.38
CA TYR A 305 16.75 -38.41 -26.56
C TYR A 305 16.88 -36.95 -26.13
N PRO A 306 17.19 -36.02 -27.06
CA PRO A 306 17.42 -34.61 -26.73
C PRO A 306 16.19 -33.90 -26.13
N HIS A 307 14.98 -34.43 -26.36
CA HIS A 307 13.74 -33.96 -25.72
C HIS A 307 13.73 -34.24 -24.19
N ASN A 308 14.46 -35.25 -23.71
CA ASN A 308 14.61 -35.50 -22.29
C ASN A 308 15.39 -34.38 -21.60
N LEU A 309 16.36 -33.74 -22.27
CA LEU A 309 17.07 -32.59 -21.70
C LEU A 309 16.12 -31.41 -21.43
N GLU A 310 15.16 -31.14 -22.32
CA GLU A 310 14.15 -30.10 -22.09
C GLU A 310 13.27 -30.47 -20.88
N GLN A 311 12.89 -31.74 -20.74
CA GLN A 311 12.14 -32.23 -19.58
C GLN A 311 12.94 -32.06 -18.28
N VAL A 312 14.26 -32.33 -18.29
CA VAL A 312 15.14 -32.10 -17.13
C VAL A 312 15.23 -30.63 -16.78
N VAL A 313 15.45 -29.77 -17.77
CA VAL A 313 15.51 -28.32 -17.56
C VAL A 313 14.17 -27.80 -17.02
N ASN A 314 13.05 -28.30 -17.56
CA ASN A 314 11.72 -27.97 -17.06
C ASN A 314 11.54 -28.48 -15.62
N PHE A 315 11.90 -29.72 -15.31
CA PHE A 315 11.86 -30.29 -13.96
C PHE A 315 12.61 -29.40 -12.95
N TRP A 316 13.86 -29.03 -13.24
CA TRP A 316 14.66 -28.17 -12.35
C TRP A 316 14.17 -26.72 -12.32
N SER A 317 13.62 -26.22 -13.43
CA SER A 317 12.99 -24.90 -13.46
C SER A 317 11.76 -24.85 -12.58
N GLN A 318 10.91 -25.88 -12.64
CA GLN A 318 9.71 -26.00 -11.82
C GLN A 318 10.08 -26.17 -10.34
N PHE A 319 11.13 -26.96 -10.03
CA PHE A 319 11.65 -27.05 -8.66
C PHE A 319 12.12 -25.70 -8.10
N LEU A 320 12.85 -24.91 -8.88
CA LEU A 320 13.31 -23.58 -8.45
C LEU A 320 12.17 -22.56 -8.36
N ILE A 321 11.17 -22.63 -9.25
CA ILE A 321 9.95 -21.82 -9.15
C ILE A 321 9.26 -22.09 -7.81
N VAL A 322 9.09 -23.35 -7.45
CA VAL A 322 8.50 -23.76 -6.17
C VAL A 322 9.30 -23.16 -5.00
N LEU A 323 10.63 -23.24 -5.02
CA LEU A 323 11.50 -22.67 -3.99
C LEU A 323 11.45 -21.14 -3.85
N ALA A 324 11.22 -20.40 -4.96
CA ALA A 324 11.25 -18.94 -4.97
C ALA A 324 9.92 -18.30 -4.52
N MET A 325 8.82 -19.04 -4.45
CA MET A 325 7.51 -18.47 -4.12
C MET A 325 7.37 -17.91 -2.70
N PRO A 326 7.92 -18.53 -1.63
CA PRO A 326 7.79 -18.01 -0.27
C PRO A 326 8.52 -16.69 -0.02
N THR A 327 9.60 -16.40 -0.76
CA THR A 327 10.51 -15.27 -0.45
C THR A 327 9.99 -13.89 -0.90
N ILE A 328 8.78 -13.81 -1.45
CA ILE A 328 8.22 -12.57 -2.01
C ILE A 328 7.41 -11.78 -0.95
N GLU A 329 7.04 -12.38 0.19
CA GLU A 329 6.16 -11.73 1.18
C GLU A 329 6.87 -10.82 2.21
N ASP A 330 8.17 -10.95 2.46
CA ASP A 330 8.84 -10.30 3.61
C ASP A 330 9.43 -8.90 3.32
N GLY A 331 9.07 -8.27 2.20
CA GLY A 331 9.70 -7.01 1.75
C GLY A 331 9.10 -5.70 2.29
N ASP A 332 7.86 -5.72 2.81
CA ASP A 332 7.06 -4.49 2.94
C ASP A 332 6.56 -4.16 4.38
N GLU A 333 6.84 -4.97 5.41
CA GLU A 333 6.28 -4.69 6.76
C GLU A 333 7.08 -3.69 7.62
N ASP A 334 8.33 -3.35 7.27
CA ASP A 334 9.15 -2.41 8.09
C ASP A 334 9.35 -1.02 7.45
N GLY A 335 8.68 -0.75 6.33
CA GLY A 335 8.71 0.55 5.66
C GLY A 335 7.83 1.56 6.40
N SER A 336 8.46 2.37 7.25
CA SER A 336 7.96 3.58 7.91
C SER A 336 7.48 4.68 6.93
N GLY A 337 6.56 4.35 6.04
CA GLY A 337 5.87 5.27 5.13
C GLY A 337 4.77 6.04 5.86
N GLU A 338 5.14 6.81 6.89
CA GLU A 338 4.32 7.90 7.41
C GLU A 338 4.52 9.13 6.51
N GLU A 339 3.85 9.20 5.37
CA GLU A 339 3.65 10.47 4.64
C GLU A 339 2.16 10.61 4.22
N ASP A 340 1.56 11.70 4.73
CA ASP A 340 0.45 12.51 4.19
C ASP A 340 -0.87 11.86 3.74
N ASP A 341 -1.68 11.43 4.72
CA ASP A 341 -3.10 11.10 4.51
C ASP A 341 -4.02 12.22 5.08
N GLU A 342 -3.86 13.47 4.63
CA GLU A 342 -4.58 14.64 5.19
C GLU A 342 -6.07 14.75 4.76
N SER A 343 -6.66 13.72 4.11
CA SER A 343 -7.95 13.85 3.41
C SER A 343 -9.00 12.74 3.65
N GLN A 344 -9.09 12.13 4.84
CA GLN A 344 -10.18 11.19 5.16
C GLN A 344 -10.88 11.52 6.48
N ASN A 345 -11.87 12.42 6.45
CA ASN A 345 -12.99 12.40 7.39
C ASN A 345 -14.13 11.65 6.69
N ARG A 346 -14.47 10.45 7.17
CA ARG A 346 -15.60 9.67 6.64
C ARG A 346 -16.87 10.07 7.36
N SER A 347 -17.85 10.60 6.63
CA SER A 347 -19.24 10.60 7.11
C SER A 347 -19.79 9.17 7.11
N PRO A 348 -20.62 8.77 8.11
CA PRO A 348 -21.31 7.48 8.07
C PRO A 348 -22.28 7.41 6.88
N PRO A 349 -22.51 6.22 6.30
CA PRO A 349 -23.47 6.06 5.21
C PRO A 349 -24.90 6.38 5.69
N PRO A 350 -25.77 6.93 4.82
CA PRO A 350 -27.15 7.19 5.18
C PRO A 350 -27.86 5.86 5.50
N THR A 351 -28.36 5.75 6.72
CA THR A 351 -29.30 4.69 7.10
C THR A 351 -30.57 4.88 6.30
N SER A 352 -30.87 3.93 5.41
CA SER A 352 -32.16 3.86 4.74
C SER A 352 -33.24 3.54 5.77
N ASP A 353 -34.12 4.51 6.04
CA ASP A 353 -35.40 4.28 6.70
C ASP A 353 -36.24 3.35 5.83
N GLY A 354 -36.20 2.06 6.17
CA GLY A 354 -37.13 1.05 5.74
C GLY A 354 -37.81 0.48 6.97
N SER A 355 -39.00 0.99 7.26
CA SER A 355 -39.89 0.50 8.30
C SER A 355 -40.15 -1.00 8.14
N HIS A 356 -39.51 -1.82 8.96
CA HIS A 356 -40.01 -3.14 9.30
C HIS A 356 -39.87 -3.37 10.81
N GLU A 357 -40.98 -3.12 11.47
CA GLU A 357 -41.30 -3.52 12.82
C GLU A 357 -41.16 -5.05 12.95
N LYS A 358 -40.10 -5.48 13.64
CA LYS A 358 -40.06 -6.78 14.32
C LYS A 358 -39.46 -6.57 15.71
N THR A 359 -40.35 -6.67 16.68
CA THR A 359 -40.08 -6.92 18.10
C THR A 359 -39.08 -8.05 18.27
N ASP A 360 -37.97 -7.79 18.95
CA ASP A 360 -37.32 -8.81 19.78
C ASP A 360 -36.55 -8.20 20.95
N ALA A 361 -36.81 -8.78 22.12
CA ALA A 361 -36.35 -8.35 23.42
C ALA A 361 -34.84 -8.52 23.57
N ARG A 362 -34.11 -7.41 23.79
CA ARG A 362 -32.71 -7.46 24.21
C ARG A 362 -32.52 -6.79 25.57
N LYS A 363 -32.17 -7.67 26.51
CA LYS A 363 -31.77 -7.49 27.91
C LYS A 363 -30.81 -6.30 28.09
N LYS A 364 -31.28 -5.23 28.76
CA LYS A 364 -30.45 -4.11 29.22
C LYS A 364 -29.45 -4.60 30.27
N ILE A 365 -28.16 -4.51 29.97
CA ILE A 365 -27.09 -4.49 30.97
C ILE A 365 -26.76 -3.01 31.17
N SER A 366 -27.29 -2.43 32.25
CA SER A 366 -26.90 -1.09 32.71
C SER A 366 -25.51 -1.18 33.35
N LYS A 367 -24.46 -0.78 32.63
CA LYS A 367 -23.20 -0.41 33.27
C LYS A 367 -23.39 0.95 33.93
N GLY A 368 -23.18 1.00 35.24
CA GLY A 368 -23.31 2.19 36.07
C GLY A 368 -22.36 3.30 35.60
N ARG A 369 -22.94 4.47 35.35
CA ARG A 369 -22.22 5.71 35.09
C ARG A 369 -21.60 6.16 36.42
N ILE A 370 -20.28 6.15 36.52
CA ILE A 370 -19.56 6.71 37.66
C ILE A 370 -19.73 8.23 37.56
N GLY A 371 -20.51 8.80 38.48
CA GLY A 371 -20.71 10.24 38.57
C GLY A 371 -19.46 10.91 39.13
N HIS A 372 -18.67 11.53 38.26
CA HIS A 372 -17.68 12.50 38.70
C HIS A 372 -18.39 13.81 39.08
N PRO A 373 -18.03 14.45 40.21
CA PRO A 373 -18.57 15.75 40.59
C PRO A 373 -18.14 16.80 39.56
N ARG A 374 -19.11 17.54 39.02
CA ARG A 374 -18.87 18.69 38.13
C ARG A 374 -18.15 19.79 38.92
N PRO A 375 -17.01 20.31 38.46
CA PRO A 375 -16.42 21.52 39.03
C PRO A 375 -17.25 22.74 38.61
N ASP A 376 -17.53 23.59 39.60
CA ASP A 376 -18.05 24.96 39.62
C ASP A 376 -18.46 25.61 38.27
N ALA A 377 -19.75 25.93 38.18
CA ALA A 377 -20.50 26.23 36.96
C ALA A 377 -20.72 27.73 36.68
N ASP A 378 -19.75 28.60 36.96
CA ASP A 378 -19.98 30.06 36.92
C ASP A 378 -19.49 30.79 35.65
N ALA A 379 -19.23 30.08 34.55
CA ALA A 379 -18.86 30.71 33.26
C ALA A 379 -19.50 30.08 32.01
N ALA A 380 -20.66 29.42 32.16
CA ALA A 380 -21.38 28.87 31.01
C ALA A 380 -22.14 29.97 30.25
N LEU A 381 -21.47 30.55 29.26
CA LEU A 381 -22.10 31.25 28.14
C LEU A 381 -23.30 30.44 27.64
N LEU A 382 -24.43 31.10 27.39
CA LEU A 382 -25.63 30.54 26.74
C LEU A 382 -25.30 30.09 25.31
N ILE A 383 -24.63 28.95 25.17
CA ILE A 383 -24.54 28.23 23.91
C ILE A 383 -25.93 27.67 23.66
N SER A 384 -26.54 28.01 22.52
CA SER A 384 -27.85 27.46 22.17
C SER A 384 -27.80 25.93 22.20
N GLU A 385 -28.87 25.30 22.68
CA GLU A 385 -28.97 23.83 22.77
C GLU A 385 -28.72 23.15 21.40
N GLU A 386 -29.03 23.86 20.31
CA GLU A 386 -28.71 23.46 18.93
C GLU A 386 -27.20 23.43 18.65
N ALA A 387 -26.46 24.45 19.07
CA ALA A 387 -25.01 24.49 18.89
C ALA A 387 -24.29 23.42 19.73
N TYR A 388 -24.91 22.97 20.83
CA TYR A 388 -24.37 21.91 21.68
C TYR A 388 -24.39 20.52 21.03
N ASN A 389 -25.36 20.27 20.14
CA ASN A 389 -25.52 18.97 19.47
C ASN A 389 -24.95 18.92 18.05
N GLN A 390 -24.48 20.05 17.51
CA GLN A 390 -23.92 20.08 16.17
C GLN A 390 -22.53 19.42 16.14
N THR A 391 -22.34 18.50 15.18
CA THR A 391 -21.02 17.96 14.86
C THR A 391 -20.15 19.04 14.22
N ALA A 392 -18.93 19.21 14.71
CA ALA A 392 -17.96 20.14 14.15
C ALA A 392 -16.59 19.47 13.96
N SER A 393 -15.74 20.12 13.16
CA SER A 393 -14.36 19.67 12.92
C SER A 393 -13.42 20.29 13.95
N TYR A 394 -12.62 19.46 14.59
CA TYR A 394 -11.66 19.84 15.62
C TYR A 394 -10.24 19.39 15.24
N LEU A 395 -9.25 20.05 15.84
CA LEU A 395 -7.83 19.73 15.70
C LEU A 395 -7.13 19.91 17.05
N VAL A 396 -6.25 18.98 17.41
CA VAL A 396 -5.31 19.14 18.52
C VAL A 396 -3.93 19.44 17.95
N ASN A 397 -3.34 20.54 18.39
CA ASN A 397 -1.97 20.90 18.01
C ASN A 397 -1.18 21.45 19.20
N LEU A 398 0.14 21.45 19.07
CA LEU A 398 1.05 22.10 19.99
C LEU A 398 1.41 23.47 19.43
N GLN A 399 1.24 24.55 20.19
CA GLN A 399 1.54 25.92 19.74
C GLN A 399 2.57 26.56 20.67
N PRO A 400 3.45 27.46 20.17
CA PRO A 400 4.28 28.29 21.03
C PRO A 400 3.41 29.03 22.05
N ALA A 401 3.83 29.01 23.32
CA ALA A 401 3.05 29.61 24.42
C ALA A 401 2.95 31.13 24.23
N PRO A 402 1.73 31.72 24.15
CA PRO A 402 1.55 33.14 23.90
C PRO A 402 2.25 34.02 24.93
N GLY A 403 2.85 35.11 24.46
CA GLY A 403 3.53 36.08 25.32
C GLY A 403 4.95 35.71 25.76
N THR A 404 5.44 34.53 25.37
CA THR A 404 6.83 34.12 25.65
C THR A 404 7.80 34.66 24.60
N ASP A 405 9.08 34.77 24.96
CA ASP A 405 10.14 35.23 24.05
C ASP A 405 10.21 34.35 22.79
N PHE A 406 10.11 33.03 22.97
CA PHE A 406 10.07 32.07 21.87
C PHE A 406 8.90 32.36 20.90
N HIS A 407 7.69 32.57 21.42
CA HIS A 407 6.53 32.91 20.59
C HIS A 407 6.77 34.20 19.80
N GLN A 408 7.28 35.27 20.43
CA GLN A 408 7.52 36.53 19.73
C GLN A 408 8.58 36.39 18.63
N VAL A 409 9.72 35.80 18.97
CA VAL A 409 10.85 35.61 18.04
C VAL A 409 10.43 34.79 16.82
N ILE A 410 9.77 33.64 17.03
CA ILE A 410 9.44 32.73 15.93
C ILE A 410 8.38 33.31 14.98
N TYR A 411 7.41 34.07 15.50
CA TYR A 411 6.42 34.76 14.67
C TYR A 411 7.01 35.96 13.93
N ASN A 412 7.95 36.70 14.53
CA ASN A 412 8.68 37.77 13.84
C ASN A 412 9.54 37.20 12.70
N ALA A 413 10.24 36.09 12.95
CA ALA A 413 11.00 35.36 11.93
C ALA A 413 10.10 34.89 10.79
N ARG A 414 8.91 34.36 11.12
CA ARG A 414 7.90 33.97 10.13
C ARG A 414 7.47 35.16 9.28
N ASN A 415 7.03 36.25 9.90
CA ASN A 415 6.58 37.45 9.18
C ASN A 415 7.67 37.96 8.23
N ARG A 416 8.92 38.03 8.70
CA ARG A 416 10.08 38.40 7.86
C ARG A 416 10.29 37.46 6.68
N ALA A 417 10.13 36.15 6.88
CA ALA A 417 10.20 35.19 5.78
C ALA A 417 9.06 35.39 4.76
N GLY A 418 7.85 35.70 5.21
CA GLY A 418 6.71 36.03 4.36
C GLY A 418 6.89 37.31 3.55
N GLU A 419 7.48 38.34 4.15
CA GLU A 419 7.80 39.60 3.48
C GLU A 419 8.85 39.40 2.37
N LEU A 420 9.87 38.58 2.63
CA LEU A 420 10.99 38.37 1.69
C LEU A 420 10.67 37.34 0.59
N TYR A 421 9.93 36.29 0.91
CA TYR A 421 9.71 35.14 0.01
C TYR A 421 8.24 34.93 -0.39
N GLY A 422 7.34 35.79 0.08
CA GLY A 422 5.89 35.64 -0.07
C GLY A 422 5.31 34.59 0.88
N PRO A 423 4.01 34.65 1.19
CA PRO A 423 3.33 33.60 1.94
C PRO A 423 3.35 32.29 1.14
N ASP A 424 3.20 31.17 1.85
CA ASP A 424 3.05 29.83 1.28
C ASP A 424 1.99 29.04 2.09
N PRO A 425 1.60 27.81 1.69
CA PRO A 425 0.55 27.07 2.40
C PRO A 425 0.73 26.92 3.91
N THR A 426 1.95 27.06 4.46
CA THR A 426 2.12 27.06 5.92
C THR A 426 1.32 28.19 6.59
N TYR A 427 1.12 29.33 5.91
CA TYR A 427 0.37 30.50 6.38
C TYR A 427 -1.12 30.26 6.58
N LEU A 428 -1.66 29.13 6.10
CA LEU A 428 -3.03 28.74 6.40
C LEU A 428 -3.26 28.45 7.89
N TYR A 429 -2.20 28.21 8.67
CA TYR A 429 -2.26 27.85 10.08
C TYR A 429 -1.38 28.77 10.95
N PRO A 430 -1.71 28.92 12.25
CA PRO A 430 -0.73 29.41 13.22
C PRO A 430 0.52 28.51 13.24
N LEU A 431 1.64 28.99 13.76
CA LEU A 431 2.80 28.11 13.95
C LEU A 431 2.44 27.03 14.97
N HIS A 432 2.52 25.78 14.55
CA HIS A 432 2.09 24.65 15.36
C HIS A 432 2.82 23.37 14.98
N ILE A 433 2.73 22.39 15.87
CA ILE A 433 3.04 20.98 15.61
C ILE A 433 1.72 20.23 15.63
N SER A 434 1.42 19.50 14.55
CA SER A 434 0.21 18.68 14.50
C SER A 434 0.31 17.52 15.49
N VAL A 435 -0.62 17.47 16.44
CA VAL A 435 -0.74 16.37 17.41
C VAL A 435 -1.79 15.38 16.94
N SER A 436 -2.84 15.85 16.28
CA SER A 436 -3.82 15.01 15.59
C SER A 436 -4.02 15.45 14.13
N GLY A 437 -4.70 14.62 13.34
CA GLY A 437 -5.44 15.11 12.17
C GLY A 437 -6.71 15.85 12.58
N PHE A 438 -7.43 16.42 11.62
CA PHE A 438 -8.81 16.86 11.84
C PHE A 438 -9.68 15.66 12.22
N PHE A 439 -10.61 15.86 13.15
CA PHE A 439 -11.60 14.85 13.54
C PHE A 439 -12.96 15.52 13.79
N GLU A 440 -14.02 14.72 13.82
CA GLU A 440 -15.38 15.19 14.08
C GLU A 440 -15.81 14.82 15.49
N ALA A 441 -16.42 15.77 16.19
CA ALA A 441 -17.04 15.54 17.49
C ALA A 441 -18.30 16.40 17.63
N THR A 442 -19.26 15.93 18.42
CA THR A 442 -20.41 16.74 18.84
C THR A 442 -20.01 17.64 20.00
N GLY A 443 -20.55 18.86 20.05
CA GLY A 443 -20.19 19.86 21.06
C GLY A 443 -20.32 19.37 22.51
N ASN A 444 -21.28 18.46 22.76
CA ASN A 444 -21.50 17.85 24.06
C ASN A 444 -20.38 16.93 24.57
N LEU A 445 -19.57 16.35 23.69
CA LEU A 445 -18.44 15.48 24.05
C LEU A 445 -17.16 16.26 24.34
N VAL A 446 -17.11 17.53 23.93
CA VAL A 446 -15.89 18.35 24.00
C VAL A 446 -15.41 18.60 25.45
N PRO A 447 -16.28 18.87 26.45
CA PRO A 447 -15.83 18.99 27.84
C PRO A 447 -15.14 17.72 28.36
N ASP A 448 -15.70 16.55 28.05
CA ASP A 448 -15.13 15.26 28.46
C ASP A 448 -13.82 14.99 27.74
N LEU A 449 -13.72 15.32 26.44
CA LEU A 449 -12.49 15.25 25.67
C LEU A 449 -11.38 16.13 26.30
N VAL A 450 -11.70 17.39 26.64
CA VAL A 450 -10.73 18.30 27.28
C VAL A 450 -10.26 17.77 28.64
N ALA A 451 -11.16 17.20 29.44
CA ALA A 451 -10.80 16.58 30.71
C ALA A 451 -9.85 15.40 30.52
N GLY A 452 -10.17 14.49 29.58
CA GLY A 452 -9.32 13.36 29.22
C GLY A 452 -7.96 13.81 28.68
N MET A 453 -7.92 14.85 27.85
CA MET A 453 -6.66 15.43 27.35
C MET A 453 -5.77 15.92 28.51
N ARG A 454 -6.33 16.63 29.50
CA ARG A 454 -5.56 17.10 30.68
C ARG A 454 -4.98 15.93 31.49
N GLU A 455 -5.78 14.90 31.73
CA GLU A 455 -5.36 13.72 32.48
C GLU A 455 -4.25 12.96 31.76
N LEU A 456 -4.46 12.64 30.47
CA LEU A 456 -3.51 11.93 29.64
C LEU A 456 -2.19 12.70 29.51
N LEU A 457 -2.26 14.01 29.24
CA LEU A 457 -1.07 14.85 29.13
C LEU A 457 -0.28 14.86 30.45
N THR A 458 -0.97 15.07 31.58
CA THR A 458 -0.34 15.04 32.91
C THR A 458 0.34 13.69 33.17
N ARG A 459 -0.29 12.59 32.76
CA ARG A 459 0.26 11.24 32.93
C ARG A 459 1.52 11.03 32.10
N GLU A 460 1.54 11.46 30.84
CA GLU A 460 2.70 11.27 29.97
C GLU A 460 3.86 12.21 30.36
N LEU A 461 3.57 13.45 30.76
CA LEU A 461 4.60 14.40 31.24
C LEU A 461 5.29 13.96 32.53
N ARG A 462 4.64 13.10 33.34
CA ARG A 462 5.29 12.47 34.52
C ARG A 462 6.35 11.44 34.12
N LYS A 463 6.25 10.84 32.94
CA LYS A 463 7.19 9.82 32.45
C LYS A 463 8.38 10.46 31.75
N ASP A 464 8.12 11.42 30.88
CA ASP A 464 9.12 12.22 30.17
C ASP A 464 8.56 13.63 30.03
N HIS A 465 9.33 14.65 30.40
CA HIS A 465 8.92 16.05 30.32
C HIS A 465 9.68 16.82 29.23
N ARG A 466 10.51 16.13 28.46
CA ARG A 466 11.35 16.77 27.45
C ARG A 466 10.52 17.19 26.25
N ILE A 467 10.58 18.48 25.96
CA ILE A 467 10.12 19.10 24.73
C ILE A 467 11.24 20.02 24.29
N GLU A 468 11.98 19.60 23.28
CA GLU A 468 13.19 20.28 22.83
C GLU A 468 13.02 20.67 21.37
N THR A 469 13.30 21.94 21.08
CA THR A 469 13.45 22.41 19.70
C THR A 469 14.82 21.98 19.18
N GLY A 470 14.83 21.25 18.07
CA GLY A 470 16.03 20.84 17.36
C GLY A 470 16.55 21.93 16.43
N LYS A 471 17.15 21.50 15.31
CA LYS A 471 17.66 22.40 14.28
C LYS A 471 16.61 22.66 13.20
N VAL A 472 16.77 23.75 12.45
CA VAL A 472 16.03 23.97 11.21
C VAL A 472 16.62 23.07 10.12
N ILE A 473 15.75 22.34 9.42
CA ILE A 473 16.10 21.37 8.39
C ILE A 473 15.47 21.79 7.07
N CYS A 474 16.27 21.79 6.00
CA CYS A 474 15.81 21.98 4.63
C CYS A 474 15.64 20.61 3.95
N THR A 475 14.43 20.27 3.52
CA THR A 475 14.17 19.00 2.83
C THR A 475 14.39 19.16 1.31
N LYS A 476 14.65 18.04 0.62
CA LYS A 476 14.74 18.04 -0.85
C LYS A 476 13.39 18.35 -1.50
N THR A 477 12.29 18.04 -0.82
CA THR A 477 10.90 18.20 -1.30
C THR A 477 10.37 19.62 -1.26
N GLY A 478 11.15 20.59 -0.74
CA GLY A 478 10.73 21.99 -0.75
C GLY A 478 10.31 22.56 0.59
N TYR A 479 10.56 21.86 1.69
CA TYR A 479 10.19 22.31 3.03
C TYR A 479 11.37 22.89 3.78
N VAL A 480 11.07 23.86 4.64
CA VAL A 480 11.91 24.31 5.74
C VAL A 480 11.15 23.98 7.02
N LEU A 481 11.71 23.09 7.83
CA LEU A 481 11.06 22.53 9.00
C LEU A 481 11.89 22.86 10.23
N PHE A 482 11.23 23.08 11.36
CA PHE A 482 11.88 23.12 12.64
C PHE A 482 11.75 21.76 13.31
N ASP A 483 12.86 21.06 13.51
CA ASP A 483 12.87 19.74 14.14
C ASP A 483 12.44 19.83 15.61
N MET A 484 11.69 18.85 16.09
CA MET A 484 11.11 18.84 17.43
C MET A 484 11.23 17.45 18.06
N GLN A 485 11.67 17.41 19.31
CA GLN A 485 11.67 16.19 20.12
C GLN A 485 10.69 16.34 21.28
N ALA A 486 9.55 15.64 21.18
CA ALA A 486 8.49 15.67 22.20
C ALA A 486 7.91 14.26 22.45
N PRO A 487 8.70 13.31 23.00
CA PRO A 487 8.27 11.92 23.20
C PRO A 487 7.01 11.80 24.06
N ALA A 488 6.87 12.67 25.07
CA ALA A 488 5.68 12.74 25.91
C ALA A 488 4.41 13.06 25.11
N ILE A 489 4.52 13.99 24.15
CA ILE A 489 3.41 14.44 23.31
C ILE A 489 3.09 13.41 22.22
N THR A 490 4.10 12.72 21.70
CA THR A 490 3.92 11.58 20.78
C THR A 490 3.13 10.45 21.46
N ASN A 491 3.53 10.07 22.68
CA ASN A 491 2.81 9.06 23.47
C ASN A 491 1.40 9.55 23.85
N PHE A 492 1.25 10.83 24.17
CA PHE A 492 -0.05 11.44 24.42
C PHE A 492 -0.97 11.31 23.20
N SER A 493 -0.48 11.63 22.00
CA SER A 493 -1.27 11.55 20.76
C SER A 493 -1.79 10.13 20.50
N GLN A 494 -0.92 9.12 20.64
CA GLN A 494 -1.30 7.72 20.47
C GLN A 494 -2.35 7.28 21.50
N ASN A 495 -2.14 7.64 22.78
CA ASN A 495 -3.07 7.30 23.85
C ASN A 495 -4.39 8.06 23.76
N LEU A 496 -4.38 9.29 23.25
CA LEU A 496 -5.59 10.08 23.03
C LEU A 496 -6.52 9.40 22.03
N ASN A 497 -5.99 8.85 20.94
CA ASN A 497 -6.78 8.09 19.97
C ASN A 497 -7.50 6.91 20.65
N THR A 498 -6.74 6.01 21.28
CA THR A 498 -7.30 4.82 21.94
C THR A 498 -8.35 5.20 22.98
N TRP A 499 -8.04 6.16 23.85
CA TRP A 499 -8.94 6.58 24.91
C TRP A 499 -10.22 7.24 24.37
N SER A 500 -10.11 8.11 23.36
CA SER A 500 -11.26 8.81 22.78
C SER A 500 -12.18 7.88 22.00
N GLU A 501 -11.63 6.88 21.29
CA GLU A 501 -12.41 5.88 20.58
C GLU A 501 -13.16 4.96 21.56
N GLU A 502 -12.50 4.48 22.61
CA GLU A 502 -13.09 3.59 23.61
C GLU A 502 -14.10 4.28 24.53
N THR A 503 -13.83 5.53 24.93
CA THR A 503 -14.61 6.24 25.95
C THR A 503 -15.70 7.12 25.36
N LEU A 504 -15.38 7.81 24.26
CA LEU A 504 -16.26 8.81 23.66
C LEU A 504 -16.81 8.38 22.30
N GLY A 505 -16.28 7.30 21.70
CA GLY A 505 -16.60 6.93 20.32
C GLY A 505 -16.10 7.93 19.29
N VAL A 506 -15.10 8.74 19.63
CA VAL A 506 -14.49 9.73 18.72
C VAL A 506 -13.19 9.16 18.20
N HIS A 507 -13.05 9.07 16.88
CA HIS A 507 -11.81 8.60 16.26
C HIS A 507 -10.87 9.76 15.99
N ILE A 508 -9.65 9.72 16.55
CA ILE A 508 -8.66 10.79 16.43
C ILE A 508 -7.38 10.22 15.83
N ARG A 509 -7.06 10.54 14.58
CA ARG A 509 -5.82 10.07 13.97
C ARG A 509 -4.59 10.71 14.65
N PRO A 510 -3.67 9.93 15.24
CA PRO A 510 -2.45 10.46 15.83
C PRO A 510 -1.45 10.94 14.76
N LYS A 511 -0.54 11.85 15.14
CA LYS A 511 0.54 12.40 14.30
C LYS A 511 1.87 12.30 15.05
N ALA A 512 2.99 12.25 14.31
CA ALA A 512 4.32 11.94 14.84
C ALA A 512 5.00 13.07 15.65
N VAL A 513 4.35 14.22 15.89
CA VAL A 513 4.80 15.35 16.75
C VAL A 513 6.30 15.68 16.66
N ASN A 514 6.82 15.78 15.45
CA ASN A 514 8.27 15.84 15.20
C ASN A 514 8.76 17.13 14.53
N HIS A 515 7.87 18.03 14.09
CA HIS A 515 8.33 19.27 13.46
C HIS A 515 7.29 20.42 13.47
N ILE A 516 7.79 21.64 13.28
CA ILE A 516 7.00 22.82 12.88
C ILE A 516 7.32 23.14 11.42
N SER A 517 6.30 23.24 10.57
CA SER A 517 6.49 23.69 9.19
C SER A 517 6.66 25.20 9.13
N LEU A 518 7.86 25.66 8.74
CA LEU A 518 8.21 27.08 8.68
C LEU A 518 8.00 27.70 7.29
N ALA A 519 8.23 26.90 6.25
CA ALA A 519 7.94 27.23 4.85
C ALA A 519 7.77 25.94 4.03
N CYS A 520 7.02 26.02 2.93
CA CYS A 520 6.82 24.90 2.00
C CYS A 520 6.78 25.37 0.55
N ASN A 521 6.77 24.41 -0.40
CA ASN A 521 6.79 24.69 -1.84
C ASN A 521 7.97 25.59 -2.29
N ARG A 522 9.15 25.38 -1.69
CA ARG A 522 10.39 26.08 -2.03
C ARG A 522 11.35 25.16 -2.80
N PRO A 523 11.21 25.02 -4.13
CA PRO A 523 12.04 24.09 -4.91
C PRO A 523 13.51 24.54 -4.99
N ASP A 524 13.76 25.85 -4.93
CA ASP A 524 15.10 26.42 -4.98
C ASP A 524 15.86 26.20 -3.64
N PRO A 525 17.01 25.49 -3.67
CA PRO A 525 17.81 25.27 -2.47
C PRO A 525 18.32 26.54 -1.80
N ALA A 526 18.68 27.57 -2.59
CA ALA A 526 19.20 28.82 -2.03
C ALA A 526 18.13 29.58 -1.25
N SER A 527 16.90 29.64 -1.77
CA SER A 527 15.75 30.20 -1.07
C SER A 527 15.48 29.49 0.25
N ARG A 528 15.54 28.14 0.28
CA ARG A 528 15.38 27.37 1.53
C ARG A 528 16.46 27.70 2.56
N GLU A 529 17.72 27.80 2.13
CA GLU A 529 18.83 28.12 3.03
C GLU A 529 18.73 29.55 3.58
N ASN A 530 18.31 30.50 2.76
CA ASN A 530 18.09 31.87 3.23
C ASN A 530 16.91 31.95 4.22
N ILE A 531 15.81 31.23 3.97
CA ILE A 531 14.69 31.13 4.93
C ILE A 531 15.18 30.49 6.23
N ARG A 532 15.97 29.41 6.15
CA ARG A 532 16.59 28.79 7.32
C ARG A 532 17.41 29.80 8.14
N ALA A 533 18.23 30.63 7.49
CA ALA A 533 19.06 31.63 8.16
C ALA A 533 18.24 32.72 8.89
N ILE A 534 16.96 32.90 8.57
CA ILE A 534 16.06 33.78 9.34
C ILE A 534 15.73 33.18 10.71
N TYR A 535 15.58 31.85 10.77
CA TYR A 535 15.22 31.13 12.00
C TYR A 535 16.46 30.66 12.80
N GLU A 536 17.58 30.41 12.12
CA GLU A 536 18.90 30.11 12.70
C GLU A 536 19.94 31.13 12.20
N PRO A 537 19.94 32.38 12.70
CA PRO A 537 20.92 33.36 12.27
C PRO A 537 22.33 32.95 12.72
N SER A 538 23.35 33.38 11.97
CA SER A 538 24.76 33.13 12.36
C SER A 538 25.04 33.71 13.75
N VAL A 539 25.99 33.11 14.48
CA VAL A 539 26.43 33.59 15.80
C VAL A 539 27.00 35.01 15.71
N ASP A 540 27.49 35.41 14.53
CA ASP A 540 28.01 36.75 14.29
C ASP A 540 26.90 37.81 14.06
N ASP A 541 25.64 37.37 13.86
CA ASP A 541 24.49 38.26 13.75
C ASP A 541 23.95 38.57 15.17
N PRO A 542 23.84 39.85 15.58
CA PRO A 542 23.25 40.22 16.87
C PRO A 542 21.87 39.58 17.11
N THR A 543 21.06 39.42 16.05
CA THR A 543 19.74 38.76 16.11
C THR A 543 19.82 37.25 16.34
N GLY A 544 20.96 36.63 16.00
CA GLY A 544 21.25 35.23 16.26
C GLY A 544 21.32 34.90 17.74
N SER A 545 21.85 35.82 18.56
CA SER A 545 21.93 35.62 20.01
C SER A 545 20.55 35.59 20.67
N GLU A 546 19.63 36.46 20.25
CA GLU A 546 18.25 36.52 20.73
C GLU A 546 17.47 35.28 20.31
N CYS A 547 17.60 34.88 19.04
CA CYS A 547 16.93 33.69 18.53
C CYS A 547 17.39 32.44 19.27
N ALA A 548 18.71 32.24 19.39
CA ALA A 548 19.29 31.11 20.12
C ALA A 548 18.91 31.08 21.61
N ALA A 549 18.78 32.24 22.26
CA ALA A 549 18.30 32.32 23.64
C ALA A 549 16.83 31.92 23.75
N ALA A 550 15.98 32.42 22.86
CA ALA A 550 14.55 32.11 22.83
C ALA A 550 14.27 30.63 22.52
N LEU A 551 15.07 29.99 21.67
CA LEU A 551 14.96 28.54 21.39
C LEU A 551 15.25 27.69 22.63
N LYS A 552 16.21 28.09 23.48
CA LYS A 552 16.53 27.37 24.72
C LYS A 552 15.42 27.46 25.77
N THR A 553 14.58 28.48 25.70
CA THR A 553 13.45 28.70 26.61
C THR A 553 12.10 28.45 25.92
N ALA A 554 12.10 27.70 24.81
CA ALA A 554 10.91 27.39 24.06
C ALA A 554 9.88 26.69 24.96
N THR A 555 8.68 27.25 24.97
CA THR A 555 7.55 26.74 25.75
C THR A 555 6.34 26.60 24.83
N PHE A 556 5.51 25.62 25.16
CA PHE A 556 4.43 25.18 24.30
C PHE A 556 3.16 24.90 25.09
N ASP A 557 2.02 25.11 24.43
CA ASP A 557 0.71 24.73 24.93
C ASP A 557 0.08 23.71 23.99
N LEU A 558 -0.66 22.77 24.57
CA LEU A 558 -1.55 21.89 23.84
C LEU A 558 -2.89 22.61 23.63
N VAL A 559 -3.30 22.79 22.38
CA VAL A 559 -4.47 23.57 22.01
C VAL A 559 -5.48 22.68 21.28
N LEU A 560 -6.71 22.66 21.77
CA LEU A 560 -7.87 22.12 21.08
C LEU A 560 -8.60 23.26 20.38
N SER A 561 -8.70 23.18 19.06
CA SER A 561 -9.33 24.20 18.22
C SER A 561 -10.50 23.62 17.44
N LYS A 562 -11.60 24.37 17.35
CA LYS A 562 -12.71 24.12 16.42
C LYS A 562 -12.48 24.90 15.13
N LEU A 563 -12.56 24.24 13.98
CA LEU A 563 -12.48 24.89 12.67
C LEU A 563 -13.78 25.66 12.41
N LEU A 564 -13.68 26.98 12.21
CA LEU A 564 -14.81 27.84 11.84
C LEU A 564 -14.90 28.01 10.32
N GLN A 565 -13.76 28.25 9.68
CA GLN A 565 -13.67 28.45 8.23
C GLN A 565 -12.47 27.70 7.67
N ARG A 566 -12.72 26.89 6.64
CA ARG A 566 -11.66 26.28 5.84
C ARG A 566 -11.32 27.19 4.67
N ALA A 567 -10.11 27.75 4.65
CA ALA A 567 -9.56 28.47 3.51
C ALA A 567 -8.73 27.54 2.60
N SER A 568 -8.33 28.02 1.42
CA SER A 568 -7.37 27.34 0.55
C SER A 568 -6.27 28.32 0.17
N PHE A 569 -5.05 27.83 -0.07
CA PHE A 569 -3.93 28.72 -0.37
C PHE A 569 -4.11 29.42 -1.74
N GLU A 570 -4.78 28.76 -2.68
CA GLU A 570 -5.13 29.33 -3.99
C GLU A 570 -6.06 30.55 -3.88
N ASN A 571 -6.81 30.66 -2.78
CA ASN A 571 -7.70 31.78 -2.50
C ASN A 571 -7.25 32.59 -1.27
N PHE A 572 -5.97 32.47 -0.87
CA PHE A 572 -5.47 33.06 0.39
C PHE A 572 -5.66 34.58 0.47
N GLU A 573 -5.52 35.30 -0.65
CA GLU A 573 -5.74 36.75 -0.70
C GLU A 573 -7.18 37.17 -0.37
N ARG A 574 -8.16 36.32 -0.72
CA ARG A 574 -9.58 36.58 -0.50
C ARG A 574 -10.06 36.03 0.84
N ASP A 575 -9.72 34.78 1.12
CA ASP A 575 -10.30 34.00 2.21
C ASP A 575 -9.45 34.08 3.49
N GLY A 576 -8.19 34.49 3.38
CA GLY A 576 -7.24 34.52 4.49
C GLY A 576 -6.77 33.11 4.93
N PRO A 577 -6.22 32.99 6.15
CA PRO A 577 -5.89 31.69 6.73
C PRO A 577 -7.15 30.93 7.19
N HIS A 578 -6.98 29.69 7.64
CA HIS A 578 -8.03 29.02 8.39
C HIS A 578 -8.39 29.82 9.64
N THR A 579 -9.69 29.93 9.93
CA THR A 579 -10.15 30.53 11.18
C THR A 579 -10.55 29.45 12.17
N PHE A 580 -10.05 29.58 13.39
CA PHE A 580 -10.26 28.63 14.46
C PHE A 580 -10.86 29.33 15.68
N GLN A 581 -11.76 28.64 16.37
CA GLN A 581 -12.15 28.97 17.73
C GLN A 581 -11.32 28.11 18.68
N GLU A 582 -10.49 28.74 19.50
CA GLU A 582 -9.81 28.05 20.59
C GLU A 582 -10.84 27.57 21.61
N ILE A 583 -10.88 26.27 21.86
CA ILE A 583 -11.80 25.67 22.83
C ILE A 583 -11.12 25.45 24.16
N ALA A 584 -9.87 24.96 24.13
CA ALA A 584 -9.07 24.77 25.31
C ALA A 584 -7.59 24.93 25.00
N ARG A 585 -6.87 25.53 25.96
CA ARG A 585 -5.42 25.60 26.00
C ARG A 585 -4.93 24.99 27.30
N ILE A 586 -4.06 24.01 27.18
CA ILE A 586 -3.50 23.24 28.30
C ILE A 586 -2.00 23.45 28.27
N ARG A 587 -1.46 24.11 29.30
CA ARG A 587 -0.03 24.34 29.40
C ARG A 587 0.73 23.03 29.49
N VAL A 588 1.82 22.94 28.75
CA VAL A 588 2.71 21.78 28.77
C VAL A 588 3.86 22.06 29.73
N GLU A 589 3.54 22.05 31.02
CA GLU A 589 4.51 22.27 32.09
C GLU A 589 4.84 20.94 32.79
N PRO A 590 6.11 20.73 33.21
CA PRO A 590 6.44 19.62 34.08
C PRO A 590 5.53 19.69 35.31
N PRO A 591 4.99 18.55 35.77
CA PRO A 591 4.20 18.54 37.00
C PRO A 591 5.04 19.15 38.12
N LEU A 592 4.54 20.19 38.77
CA LEU A 592 5.17 20.76 39.96
C LEU A 592 5.49 19.60 40.88
N VAL A 593 6.78 19.38 41.13
CA VAL A 593 7.23 18.37 42.08
C VAL A 593 6.72 18.85 43.42
N VAL A 594 5.50 18.43 43.79
CA VAL A 594 4.98 18.66 45.14
C VAL A 594 6.01 17.98 46.03
N PRO A 595 6.79 18.73 46.83
CA PRO A 595 7.81 18.12 47.66
C PRO A 595 7.10 17.04 48.46
N ARG A 596 7.53 15.79 48.26
CA ARG A 596 7.01 14.63 48.98
C ARG A 596 7.01 15.07 50.43
N ARG A 597 5.82 15.25 51.04
CA ARG A 597 5.72 15.52 52.48
C ARG A 597 6.57 14.43 53.11
N THR A 598 7.73 14.82 53.62
CA THR A 598 8.56 13.93 54.43
C THR A 598 7.60 13.42 55.48
N SER A 599 7.40 12.11 55.51
CA SER A 599 6.56 11.48 56.53
C SER A 599 7.10 11.98 57.86
N PHE A 600 6.23 12.62 58.63
CA PHE A 600 6.51 13.24 59.94
C PHE A 600 6.89 12.20 61.03
N SER A 601 7.43 11.04 60.65
CA SER A 601 7.73 9.89 61.50
C SER A 601 9.19 9.79 61.95
N GLU A 602 10.04 10.76 61.64
CA GLU A 602 11.42 10.82 62.15
C GLU A 602 11.65 12.16 62.88
N LEU A 603 10.87 12.39 63.94
CA LEU A 603 11.35 13.24 65.04
C LEU A 603 12.10 12.31 66.01
N PRO A 604 13.35 12.63 66.40
CA PRO A 604 14.07 11.85 67.40
C PRO A 604 13.31 11.91 68.74
N PRO A 605 13.31 10.84 69.53
CA PRO A 605 12.72 10.87 70.86
C PRO A 605 13.55 11.79 71.76
N GLU A 606 12.90 12.78 72.37
CA GLU A 606 13.41 13.53 73.53
C GLU A 606 13.30 12.70 74.81
#